data_AF-A0A8H5EB43-F1
#
_entry.id   AF-A0A8H5EB43-F1
#
_cell.length_a   1.000
_cell.length_b   1.000
_cell.length_c   1.000
_cell.angle_alpha   90.00
_cell.angle_beta   90.00
_cell.angle_gamma   90.00
#
_symmetry.space_group_name_H-M   'P 1'
#
loop_
_entity.id
_entity.type
_entity.pdbx_description
1 polymer ?
#
loop_
_entity_poly.entity_id
_entity_poly.type
_entity_poly.pdbx_seq_one_letter_code
_entity_poly.pdbx_strand_id
1 'polypeptide(L)'
;MNAGLGWLTNVPHQGSTSLVDVFWEKCYKGGPSPETLESFVAFLQSPWWTRSWVYQEFVCSPKVHFVFRDDGASWERISTCLTPDPDSWCDVWKSRLTGKDHQDIVRAKDEQLDQQRALPTAEEREQEPGRGTSIVSFEDKVQKQVDYLIKELTAPDVEKSIRTVAAMMNGRSKHEGQVGDLRVLLRHARNFQASDTRDKIYAFVGLARDDYGFKPSYSDENTAVEVHSDAARRIVEIDRDLNYVLEQSFVGRRDLGLFLPSWVPDWNCTEDRDILLELQNLTDEDRESNAPLALLAYWPTKSQDPFYEAIKDRGLSLRVTGRYVVTLPRESCEISPNLQRFETKSGLVIYAPSTARPKDEIWLLSGCEWLVFLRDEGKDKYCFGGFVVVHGLGKSSLEKGARAIFLI
;
A
#
# COMPACT_ATOMS: atom_id res chain seq x y z
N MET A 1 -35.28 4.89 0.67
CA MET A 1 -34.75 5.68 1.80
C MET A 1 -33.27 5.34 1.89
N ASN A 2 -32.36 6.32 1.78
CA ASN A 2 -30.92 6.03 1.86
C ASN A 2 -30.60 5.65 3.31
N ALA A 3 -30.29 4.38 3.55
CA ALA A 3 -29.88 3.92 4.87
C ALA A 3 -28.66 4.73 5.34
N GLY A 4 -28.65 5.13 6.62
CA GLY A 4 -27.44 5.58 7.31
C GLY A 4 -26.73 4.40 7.98
N LEU A 5 -25.90 4.67 8.98
CA LEU A 5 -25.14 3.63 9.68
C LEU A 5 -25.91 2.95 10.83
N GLY A 6 -27.20 3.24 11.02
CA GLY A 6 -27.99 2.69 12.13
C GLY A 6 -28.01 1.16 12.18
N TRP A 7 -27.93 0.48 11.03
CA TRP A 7 -27.86 -0.99 10.96
C TRP A 7 -26.53 -1.55 11.48
N LEU A 8 -25.45 -0.77 11.39
CA LEU A 8 -24.12 -1.14 11.85
C LEU A 8 -23.95 -0.74 13.31
N THR A 9 -24.45 0.43 13.70
CA THR A 9 -24.21 0.96 15.02
C THR A 9 -25.15 0.33 16.04
N ASN A 10 -26.45 0.14 15.78
CA ASN A 10 -27.45 -0.27 16.79
C ASN A 10 -27.34 -1.72 17.32
N VAL A 11 -26.47 -2.56 16.74
CA VAL A 11 -26.26 -3.94 17.20
C VAL A 11 -25.19 -3.96 18.32
N PRO A 12 -25.41 -4.66 19.44
CA PRO A 12 -24.38 -4.81 20.47
C PRO A 12 -23.27 -5.74 19.97
N HIS A 13 -22.11 -5.16 19.67
CA HIS A 13 -20.97 -5.89 19.14
C HIS A 13 -20.05 -6.41 20.25
N GLN A 14 -19.73 -7.70 20.22
CA GLN A 14 -18.64 -8.29 20.99
C GLN A 14 -17.55 -8.79 20.02
N GLY A 15 -16.51 -7.99 19.78
CA GLY A 15 -15.32 -8.42 19.03
C GLY A 15 -14.98 -7.61 17.78
N SER A 16 -13.82 -7.91 17.19
CA SER A 16 -13.19 -7.19 16.07
C SER A 16 -13.72 -7.54 14.68
N THR A 17 -14.70 -8.46 14.57
CA THR A 17 -15.27 -8.94 13.30
C THR A 17 -16.68 -8.41 13.02
N SER A 18 -17.15 -7.41 13.76
CA SER A 18 -18.54 -6.93 13.73
C SER A 18 -19.11 -6.69 12.33
N LEU A 19 -18.35 -6.04 11.44
CA LEU A 19 -18.78 -5.79 10.07
C LEU A 19 -18.91 -7.09 9.25
N VAL A 20 -17.90 -7.96 9.36
CA VAL A 20 -17.85 -9.27 8.70
C VAL A 20 -19.04 -10.12 9.13
N ASP A 21 -19.36 -10.12 10.43
CA ASP A 21 -20.47 -10.88 11.02
C ASP A 21 -21.82 -10.40 10.50
N VAL A 22 -22.05 -9.08 10.48
CA VAL A 22 -23.31 -8.50 10.01
C VAL A 22 -23.57 -8.83 8.54
N PHE A 23 -22.55 -8.71 7.67
CA PHE A 23 -22.71 -9.07 6.27
C PHE A 23 -22.84 -10.58 6.06
N TRP A 24 -22.05 -11.38 6.78
CA TRP A 24 -22.07 -12.85 6.69
C TRP A 24 -23.43 -13.45 7.05
N GLU A 25 -24.05 -13.00 8.13
CA GLU A 25 -25.39 -13.49 8.51
C GLU A 25 -26.45 -13.19 7.45
N LYS A 26 -26.35 -12.03 6.78
CA LYS A 26 -27.29 -11.64 5.72
C LYS A 26 -27.13 -12.49 4.47
N CYS A 27 -25.93 -13.01 4.16
CA CYS A 27 -25.71 -13.89 3.01
C CYS A 27 -26.62 -15.14 3.02
N TYR A 28 -26.92 -15.72 4.18
CA TYR A 28 -27.82 -16.87 4.30
C TYR A 28 -29.32 -16.53 4.17
N LYS A 29 -29.67 -15.25 4.27
CA LYS A 29 -31.07 -14.76 4.27
C LYS A 29 -31.45 -14.06 2.96
N GLY A 30 -30.69 -14.29 1.89
CA GLY A 30 -30.91 -13.67 0.57
C GLY A 30 -29.91 -12.58 0.20
N GLY A 31 -28.87 -12.37 1.02
CA GLY A 31 -27.84 -11.36 0.81
C GLY A 31 -28.05 -10.12 1.68
N PRO A 32 -27.00 -9.30 1.87
CA PRO A 32 -27.17 -7.98 2.46
C PRO A 32 -28.03 -7.10 1.56
N SER A 33 -28.87 -6.24 2.17
CA SER A 33 -29.63 -5.29 1.36
C SER A 33 -28.64 -4.37 0.62
N PRO A 34 -28.86 -4.06 -0.67
CA PRO A 34 -28.00 -3.15 -1.42
C PRO A 34 -27.77 -1.83 -0.67
N GLU A 35 -28.81 -1.31 -0.01
CA GLU A 35 -28.70 -0.05 0.74
C GLU A 35 -27.73 -0.12 1.93
N THR A 36 -27.56 -1.30 2.53
CA THR A 36 -26.61 -1.52 3.65
C THR A 36 -25.18 -1.33 3.17
N LEU A 37 -24.81 -2.02 2.08
CA LEU A 37 -23.46 -1.98 1.51
C LEU A 37 -23.17 -0.60 0.93
N GLU A 38 -24.11 -0.04 0.16
CA GLU A 38 -24.00 1.30 -0.40
C GLU A 38 -23.82 2.36 0.70
N SER A 39 -24.53 2.25 1.83
CA SER A 39 -24.33 3.16 2.95
C SER A 39 -22.93 3.05 3.56
N PHE A 40 -22.35 1.85 3.66
CA PHE A 40 -21.02 1.67 4.21
C PHE A 40 -19.96 2.24 3.27
N VAL A 41 -20.06 1.92 1.97
CA VAL A 41 -19.17 2.45 0.94
C VAL A 41 -19.25 3.97 0.89
N ALA A 42 -20.46 4.55 0.90
CA ALA A 42 -20.65 6.00 0.93
C ALA A 42 -20.08 6.66 2.20
N PHE A 43 -20.05 5.95 3.33
CA PHE A 43 -19.39 6.41 4.55
C PHE A 43 -17.86 6.43 4.39
N LEU A 44 -17.27 5.36 3.84
CA LEU A 44 -15.82 5.30 3.58
C LEU A 44 -15.37 6.37 2.59
N GLN A 45 -16.15 6.60 1.54
CA GLN A 45 -15.88 7.59 0.48
C GLN A 45 -16.19 9.03 0.90
N SER A 46 -16.61 9.23 2.15
CA SER A 46 -17.13 10.52 2.54
C SER A 46 -16.02 11.58 2.60
N PRO A 47 -16.25 12.81 2.08
CA PRO A 47 -15.17 13.79 1.86
C PRO A 47 -14.44 14.27 3.11
N TRP A 48 -15.00 14.07 4.30
CA TRP A 48 -14.33 14.46 5.54
C TRP A 48 -13.08 13.64 5.80
N TRP A 49 -13.07 12.35 5.42
CA TRP A 49 -11.89 11.51 5.53
C TRP A 49 -10.71 12.05 4.75
N THR A 50 -10.96 12.66 3.59
CA THR A 50 -9.89 13.11 2.71
C THR A 50 -9.33 14.46 3.11
N ARG A 51 -9.91 15.23 4.04
CA ARG A 51 -9.44 16.60 4.32
C ARG A 51 -8.28 16.62 5.30
N SER A 52 -7.17 17.28 4.93
CA SER A 52 -5.96 17.37 5.76
C SER A 52 -6.25 17.94 7.16
N TRP A 53 -7.08 18.99 7.28
CA TRP A 53 -7.44 19.58 8.57
C TRP A 53 -8.29 18.68 9.46
N VAL A 54 -9.13 17.84 8.85
CA VAL A 54 -9.95 16.87 9.60
C VAL A 54 -9.05 15.85 10.29
N TYR A 55 -7.87 15.56 9.76
CA TYR A 55 -6.90 14.70 10.44
C TYR A 55 -6.48 15.26 11.80
N GLN A 56 -6.17 16.57 11.89
CA GLN A 56 -5.87 17.21 13.18
C GLN A 56 -7.07 17.19 14.11
N GLU A 57 -8.24 17.61 13.63
CA GLU A 57 -9.47 17.64 14.42
C GLU A 57 -9.79 16.26 14.99
N PHE A 58 -9.58 15.22 14.18
CA PHE A 58 -9.80 13.84 14.56
C PHE A 58 -8.78 13.34 15.57
N VAL A 59 -7.48 13.49 15.29
CA VAL A 59 -6.40 12.93 16.13
C VAL A 59 -6.30 13.67 17.46
N CYS A 60 -6.44 15.00 17.47
CA CYS A 60 -6.34 15.80 18.70
C CYS A 60 -7.60 15.77 19.56
N SER A 61 -8.76 15.40 19.00
CA SER A 61 -10.00 15.44 19.76
C SER A 61 -10.08 14.31 20.79
N PRO A 62 -10.28 14.62 22.09
CA PRO A 62 -10.45 13.61 23.13
C PRO A 62 -11.72 12.78 22.94
N LYS A 63 -12.74 13.32 22.27
CA LYS A 63 -14.02 12.65 22.01
C LYS A 63 -14.48 12.96 20.59
N VAL A 64 -14.58 11.92 19.76
CA VAL A 64 -15.04 12.07 18.38
C VAL A 64 -16.39 11.41 18.21
N HIS A 65 -17.30 12.16 17.61
CA HIS A 65 -18.62 11.69 17.18
C HIS A 65 -18.77 11.95 15.68
N PHE A 66 -19.09 10.91 14.94
CA PHE A 66 -19.43 11.02 13.54
C PHE A 66 -20.93 11.10 13.38
N VAL A 67 -21.35 12.00 12.50
CA VAL A 67 -22.74 12.11 12.04
C VAL A 67 -22.72 11.85 10.55
N PHE A 68 -23.43 10.81 10.12
CA PHE A 68 -23.52 10.41 8.73
C PHE A 68 -24.99 10.16 8.37
N ARG A 69 -25.51 11.03 7.49
CA ARG A 69 -26.94 11.11 7.18
C ARG A 69 -27.74 11.35 8.47
N ASP A 70 -28.74 10.52 8.75
CA ASP A 70 -29.63 10.66 9.92
C ASP A 70 -29.11 9.92 11.16
N ASP A 71 -27.97 9.24 11.05
CA ASP A 71 -27.37 8.44 12.12
C ASP A 71 -26.09 9.07 12.67
N GLY A 72 -25.80 8.80 13.95
CA GLY A 72 -24.55 9.22 14.58
C GLY A 72 -24.01 8.18 15.55
N ALA A 73 -22.69 8.07 15.65
CA ALA A 73 -22.02 7.17 16.58
C ALA A 73 -20.66 7.73 17.02
N SER A 74 -20.22 7.31 18.21
CA SER A 74 -18.89 7.66 18.71
C SER A 74 -17.81 6.91 17.94
N TRP A 75 -16.59 7.44 17.94
CA TRP A 75 -15.44 6.80 17.30
C TRP A 75 -15.22 5.38 17.80
N GLU A 76 -15.36 5.13 19.09
CA GLU A 76 -15.14 3.82 19.69
C GLU A 76 -16.03 2.77 19.02
N ARG A 77 -17.30 3.11 18.77
CA ARG A 77 -18.27 2.23 18.13
C ARG A 77 -18.05 2.06 16.63
N ILE A 78 -17.55 3.09 15.96
CA ILE A 78 -17.21 3.02 14.54
C ILE A 78 -15.92 2.21 14.31
N SER A 79 -14.91 2.41 15.15
CA SER A 79 -13.60 1.76 15.04
C SER A 79 -13.66 0.24 15.19
N THR A 80 -14.65 -0.32 15.90
CA THR A 80 -14.85 -1.79 15.98
C THR A 80 -15.28 -2.41 14.68
N CYS A 81 -15.77 -1.60 13.74
CA CYS A 81 -16.28 -2.02 12.45
C CYS A 81 -15.29 -1.74 11.31
N LEU A 82 -14.20 -1.03 11.58
CA LEU A 82 -13.19 -0.64 10.61
C LEU A 82 -11.92 -1.48 10.78
N THR A 83 -11.23 -1.72 9.66
CA THR A 83 -9.92 -2.36 9.63
C THR A 83 -8.97 -1.50 8.80
N PRO A 84 -7.67 -1.44 9.12
CA PRO A 84 -6.69 -0.81 8.25
C PRO A 84 -6.38 -1.64 6.99
N ASP A 85 -6.80 -2.91 6.94
CA ASP A 85 -6.50 -3.86 5.87
C ASP A 85 -7.78 -4.48 5.29
N PRO A 86 -8.23 -4.05 4.08
CA PRO A 86 -9.42 -4.61 3.42
C PRO A 86 -9.33 -6.12 3.18
N ASP A 87 -8.13 -6.65 2.93
CA ASP A 87 -7.93 -8.07 2.65
C ASP A 87 -8.26 -8.92 3.87
N SER A 88 -8.08 -8.36 5.07
CA SER A 88 -8.49 -8.99 6.33
C SER A 88 -9.97 -9.37 6.35
N TRP A 89 -10.88 -8.54 5.82
CA TRP A 89 -12.30 -8.90 5.75
C TRP A 89 -12.54 -10.01 4.72
N CYS A 90 -11.91 -9.90 3.55
CA CYS A 90 -12.04 -10.86 2.46
C CYS A 90 -11.56 -12.25 2.86
N ASP A 91 -10.43 -12.32 3.56
CA ASP A 91 -9.84 -13.58 4.04
C ASP A 91 -10.74 -14.25 5.09
N VAL A 92 -11.36 -13.47 5.98
CA VAL A 92 -12.31 -14.02 6.95
C VAL A 92 -13.54 -14.60 6.24
N TRP A 93 -14.11 -13.92 5.25
CA TRP A 93 -15.25 -14.47 4.49
C TRP A 93 -14.87 -15.72 3.69
N LYS A 94 -13.72 -15.71 3.00
CA LYS A 94 -13.21 -16.89 2.27
C LYS A 94 -12.98 -18.07 3.21
N SER A 95 -12.40 -17.84 4.39
CA SER A 95 -12.19 -18.88 5.40
C SER A 95 -13.53 -19.46 5.88
N ARG A 96 -14.54 -18.63 6.14
CA ARG A 96 -15.86 -19.07 6.58
C ARG A 96 -16.59 -19.91 5.54
N LEU A 97 -16.45 -19.62 4.25
CA LEU A 97 -16.99 -20.44 3.16
C LEU A 97 -16.43 -21.87 3.18
N THR A 98 -15.16 -22.03 3.55
CA THR A 98 -14.54 -23.37 3.67
C THR A 98 -14.79 -24.04 5.03
N GLY A 99 -15.46 -23.34 5.95
CA GLY A 99 -15.66 -23.79 7.33
C GLY A 99 -16.72 -24.89 7.46
N LYS A 100 -16.52 -25.77 8.46
CA LYS A 100 -17.46 -26.86 8.75
C LYS A 100 -18.87 -26.34 9.06
N ASP A 101 -18.98 -25.24 9.80
CA ASP A 101 -20.29 -24.66 10.15
C ASP A 101 -21.07 -24.20 8.92
N HIS A 102 -20.39 -23.61 7.92
CA HIS A 102 -21.01 -23.23 6.65
C HIS A 102 -21.51 -24.46 5.90
N GLN A 103 -20.67 -25.49 5.78
CA GLN A 103 -21.02 -26.75 5.11
C GLN A 103 -22.23 -27.43 5.77
N ASP A 104 -22.29 -27.43 7.10
CA ASP A 104 -23.40 -28.01 7.86
C ASP A 104 -24.72 -27.23 7.61
N ILE A 105 -24.67 -25.89 7.56
CA ILE A 105 -25.83 -25.04 7.24
C ILE A 105 -26.29 -25.25 5.80
N VAL A 106 -25.37 -25.25 4.84
CA VAL A 106 -25.66 -25.45 3.42
C VAL A 106 -26.33 -26.81 3.21
N ARG A 107 -25.77 -27.88 3.78
CA ARG A 107 -26.35 -29.22 3.70
C ARG A 107 -27.77 -29.25 4.24
N ALA A 108 -28.02 -28.68 5.42
CA ALA A 108 -29.36 -28.63 6.00
C ALA A 108 -30.36 -27.83 5.15
N LYS A 109 -29.89 -26.77 4.46
CA LYS A 109 -30.73 -25.94 3.60
C LYS A 109 -31.04 -26.59 2.25
N ASP A 110 -30.06 -27.25 1.64
CA ASP A 110 -30.27 -28.02 0.42
C ASP A 110 -31.20 -29.22 0.69
N GLU A 111 -31.05 -29.92 1.83
CA GLU A 111 -31.98 -30.97 2.26
C GLU A 111 -33.42 -30.43 2.43
N GLN A 112 -33.60 -29.24 3.01
CA GLN A 112 -34.91 -28.58 3.11
C GLN A 112 -35.49 -28.24 1.73
N LEU A 113 -34.66 -27.74 0.80
CA LEU A 113 -35.07 -27.42 -0.56
C LEU A 113 -35.50 -28.67 -1.33
N ASP A 114 -34.77 -29.77 -1.18
CA ASP A 114 -35.10 -31.04 -1.82
C ASP A 114 -36.37 -31.67 -1.25
N GLN A 115 -36.60 -31.57 0.07
CA GLN A 115 -37.86 -31.98 0.70
C GLN A 115 -39.05 -31.15 0.21
N GLN A 116 -38.89 -29.84 0.04
CA GLN A 116 -39.93 -28.96 -0.50
C GLN A 116 -40.27 -29.27 -1.96
N ARG A 117 -39.28 -29.67 -2.77
CA ARG A 117 -39.48 -30.09 -4.17
C ARG A 117 -40.11 -31.47 -4.30
N ALA A 118 -39.88 -32.36 -3.34
CA ALA A 118 -40.47 -33.69 -3.33
C ALA A 118 -41.96 -33.70 -2.94
N LEU A 119 -42.48 -32.59 -2.42
CA LEU A 119 -43.91 -32.38 -2.17
C LEU A 119 -44.62 -31.95 -3.47
N PRO A 120 -45.55 -32.75 -4.01
CA PRO A 120 -46.23 -32.40 -5.25
C PRO A 120 -47.13 -31.18 -5.03
N THR A 121 -46.88 -30.10 -5.76
CA THR A 121 -47.77 -28.94 -5.78
C THR A 121 -49.05 -29.34 -6.51
N ALA A 122 -50.23 -29.01 -5.96
CA ALA A 122 -51.52 -29.40 -6.55
C ALA A 122 -51.75 -28.89 -7.99
N GLU A 123 -50.90 -27.97 -8.47
CA GLU A 123 -50.96 -27.33 -9.79
C GLU A 123 -50.03 -27.97 -10.85
N GLU A 124 -49.12 -28.87 -10.50
CA GLU A 124 -48.11 -29.43 -11.44
C GLU A 124 -48.62 -30.62 -12.27
N ARG A 125 -49.92 -30.93 -12.24
CA ARG A 125 -50.49 -32.00 -13.08
C ARG A 125 -50.80 -31.58 -14.52
N GLU A 126 -50.61 -30.31 -14.92
CA GLU A 126 -51.09 -29.82 -16.23
C GLU A 126 -50.08 -29.03 -17.11
N GLN A 127 -48.76 -29.01 -16.87
CA GLN A 127 -47.83 -28.31 -17.80
C GLN A 127 -46.63 -29.15 -18.30
N GLU A 128 -46.40 -29.03 -19.62
CA GLU A 128 -45.41 -29.75 -20.43
C GLU A 128 -43.94 -29.59 -19.97
N PRO A 129 -43.08 -30.60 -20.22
CA PRO A 129 -41.68 -30.60 -19.81
C PRO A 129 -40.84 -29.77 -20.79
N GLY A 130 -40.66 -28.48 -20.51
CA GLY A 130 -40.07 -27.58 -21.51
C GLY A 130 -39.40 -26.31 -20.98
N ARG A 131 -38.51 -26.40 -19.99
CA ARG A 131 -37.30 -25.55 -19.83
C ARG A 131 -36.59 -25.93 -18.54
N GLY A 132 -35.45 -26.61 -18.66
CA GLY A 132 -34.54 -26.82 -17.53
C GLY A 132 -33.91 -25.49 -17.12
N THR A 133 -34.56 -24.75 -16.22
CA THR A 133 -33.89 -23.71 -15.44
C THR A 133 -32.84 -24.41 -14.59
N SER A 134 -31.55 -24.18 -14.86
CA SER A 134 -30.46 -24.71 -14.04
C SER A 134 -30.69 -24.27 -12.59
N ILE A 135 -31.03 -25.21 -11.72
CA ILE A 135 -31.33 -24.95 -10.32
C ILE A 135 -30.00 -24.67 -9.63
N VAL A 136 -29.74 -23.40 -9.35
CA VAL A 136 -28.56 -22.94 -8.62
C VAL A 136 -28.65 -23.45 -7.17
N SER A 137 -27.61 -24.16 -6.70
CA SER A 137 -27.52 -24.66 -5.31
C SER A 137 -27.60 -23.51 -4.31
N PHE A 138 -28.02 -23.78 -3.06
CA PHE A 138 -27.95 -22.78 -2.00
C PHE A 138 -26.50 -22.32 -1.75
N GLU A 139 -25.52 -23.22 -1.89
CA GLU A 139 -24.09 -22.92 -1.81
C GLU A 139 -23.68 -21.87 -2.84
N ASP A 140 -24.02 -22.10 -4.12
CA ASP A 140 -23.75 -21.18 -5.22
C ASP A 140 -24.36 -19.79 -4.99
N LYS A 141 -25.53 -19.72 -4.33
CA LYS A 141 -26.17 -18.45 -3.99
C LYS A 141 -25.37 -17.69 -2.94
N VAL A 142 -24.93 -18.37 -1.87
CA VAL A 142 -24.13 -17.74 -0.82
C VAL A 142 -22.76 -17.31 -1.36
N GLN A 143 -22.11 -18.17 -2.16
CA GLN A 143 -20.83 -17.85 -2.80
C GLN A 143 -20.93 -16.58 -3.65
N LYS A 144 -21.96 -16.47 -4.51
CA LYS A 144 -22.18 -15.29 -5.35
C LYS A 144 -22.36 -14.00 -4.54
N GLN A 145 -23.02 -14.07 -3.38
CA GLN A 145 -23.20 -12.91 -2.50
C GLN A 145 -21.87 -12.47 -1.86
N VAL A 146 -21.05 -13.44 -1.45
CA VAL A 146 -19.71 -13.15 -0.89
C VAL A 146 -18.77 -12.59 -1.95
N ASP A 147 -18.77 -13.17 -3.16
CA ASP A 147 -17.96 -12.68 -4.27
C ASP A 147 -18.35 -11.25 -4.67
N TYR A 148 -19.66 -10.94 -4.64
CA TYR A 148 -20.17 -9.59 -4.84
C TYR A 148 -19.66 -8.61 -3.77
N LEU A 149 -19.72 -8.98 -2.49
CA LEU A 149 -19.20 -8.16 -1.39
C LEU A 149 -17.71 -7.88 -1.52
N ILE A 150 -16.92 -8.91 -1.82
CA ILE A 150 -15.48 -8.78 -2.02
C ILE A 150 -15.23 -7.80 -3.16
N LYS A 151 -15.88 -8.00 -4.32
CA LYS A 151 -15.70 -7.14 -5.49
C LYS A 151 -15.96 -5.66 -5.19
N GLU A 152 -17.04 -5.35 -4.47
CA GLU A 152 -17.40 -3.96 -4.15
C GLU A 152 -16.42 -3.34 -3.13
N LEU A 153 -15.97 -4.10 -2.13
CA LEU A 153 -15.07 -3.59 -1.10
C LEU A 153 -13.60 -3.51 -1.55
N THR A 154 -13.22 -4.28 -2.56
CA THR A 154 -11.90 -4.21 -3.20
C THR A 154 -11.90 -3.34 -4.46
N ALA A 155 -12.97 -2.56 -4.71
CA ALA A 155 -12.97 -1.60 -5.82
C ALA A 155 -11.88 -0.52 -5.58
N PRO A 156 -11.15 -0.05 -6.61
CA PRO A 156 -9.99 0.83 -6.43
C PRO A 156 -10.27 2.14 -5.68
N ASP A 157 -11.46 2.71 -5.89
CA ASP A 157 -11.93 3.93 -5.23
C ASP A 157 -12.28 3.69 -3.74
N VAL A 158 -12.83 2.51 -3.43
CA VAL A 158 -13.07 2.07 -2.05
C VAL A 158 -11.75 1.77 -1.35
N GLU A 159 -10.81 1.10 -2.01
CA GLU A 159 -9.47 0.81 -1.47
C GLU A 159 -8.73 2.10 -1.10
N LYS A 160 -8.74 3.10 -1.99
CA LYS A 160 -8.19 4.44 -1.71
C LYS A 160 -8.85 5.08 -0.49
N SER A 161 -10.16 4.94 -0.37
CA SER A 161 -10.92 5.45 0.78
C SER A 161 -10.53 4.72 2.07
N ILE A 162 -10.39 3.39 2.04
CA ILE A 162 -9.92 2.60 3.19
C ILE A 162 -8.51 3.01 3.60
N ARG A 163 -7.58 3.22 2.68
CA ARG A 163 -6.23 3.72 3.00
C ARG A 163 -6.27 5.05 3.75
N THR A 164 -7.17 5.94 3.35
CA THR A 164 -7.38 7.24 4.01
C THR A 164 -7.94 7.07 5.43
N VAL A 165 -8.95 6.22 5.59
CA VAL A 165 -9.54 5.87 6.90
C VAL A 165 -8.51 5.17 7.80
N ALA A 166 -7.70 4.27 7.25
CA ALA A 166 -6.63 3.58 7.95
C ALA A 166 -5.54 4.56 8.44
N ALA A 167 -5.18 5.56 7.63
CA ALA A 167 -4.26 6.62 8.04
C ALA A 167 -4.81 7.41 9.24
N MET A 168 -6.12 7.73 9.23
CA MET A 168 -6.81 8.37 10.36
C MET A 168 -6.77 7.47 11.61
N MET A 169 -7.12 6.19 11.49
CA MET A 169 -7.07 5.20 12.58
C MET A 169 -5.68 5.10 13.20
N ASN A 170 -4.65 5.00 12.36
CA ASN A 170 -3.25 4.89 12.78
C ASN A 170 -2.77 6.14 13.52
N GLY A 171 -3.25 7.33 13.13
CA GLY A 171 -2.97 8.58 13.82
C GLY A 171 -3.44 8.57 15.28
N ARG A 172 -4.64 8.05 15.54
CA ARG A 172 -5.23 8.02 16.89
C ARG A 172 -4.73 6.86 17.76
N SER A 173 -4.34 5.72 17.17
CA SER A 173 -3.85 4.55 17.92
C SER A 173 -2.46 4.76 18.55
N LYS A 174 -1.61 5.59 17.93
CA LYS A 174 -0.24 5.86 18.38
C LYS A 174 -0.19 6.94 19.46
N HIS A 175 -0.67 6.67 20.67
CA HIS A 175 -0.63 7.66 21.76
C HIS A 175 0.65 7.67 22.62
N GLU A 176 1.63 6.75 22.46
CA GLU A 176 2.71 6.65 23.48
C GLU A 176 4.18 6.50 22.99
N GLY A 177 4.51 6.47 21.69
CA GLY A 177 5.93 6.25 21.30
C GLY A 177 6.48 6.90 20.03
N GLN A 178 5.63 7.28 19.06
CA GLN A 178 6.03 7.94 17.80
C GLN A 178 5.30 9.27 17.56
N VAL A 179 4.65 9.80 18.60
CA VAL A 179 3.91 11.05 18.55
C VAL A 179 4.88 12.15 18.11
N GLY A 180 4.59 12.74 16.96
CA GLY A 180 5.30 13.90 16.45
C GLY A 180 6.43 13.65 15.45
N ASP A 181 6.68 12.42 15.01
CA ASP A 181 7.63 12.18 13.91
C ASP A 181 7.07 12.75 12.60
N LEU A 182 7.66 13.87 12.14
CA LEU A 182 7.20 14.59 10.97
C LEU A 182 7.26 13.71 9.70
N ARG A 183 8.18 12.74 9.64
CA ARG A 183 8.30 11.81 8.50
C ARG A 183 7.09 10.91 8.38
N VAL A 184 6.59 10.40 9.51
CA VAL A 184 5.40 9.55 9.54
C VAL A 184 4.16 10.39 9.21
N LEU A 185 4.07 11.59 9.78
CA LEU A 185 2.96 12.51 9.54
C LEU A 185 2.86 12.95 8.07
N LEU A 186 3.98 13.33 7.45
CA LEU A 186 4.01 13.74 6.04
C LEU A 186 3.79 12.57 5.07
N ARG A 187 4.13 11.34 5.46
CA ARG A 187 3.73 10.15 4.70
C ARG A 187 2.20 9.98 4.72
N HIS A 188 1.59 10.13 5.90
CA HIS A 188 0.12 10.11 6.01
C HIS A 188 -0.52 11.26 5.24
N ALA A 189 0.10 12.44 5.26
CA ALA A 189 -0.38 13.63 4.60
C ALA A 189 -0.77 13.35 3.15
N ARG A 190 0.02 12.57 2.39
CA ARG A 190 -0.22 12.20 0.98
C ARG A 190 -1.60 11.57 0.70
N ASN A 191 -2.25 10.96 1.68
CA ASN A 191 -3.58 10.35 1.51
C ASN A 191 -4.72 11.38 1.59
N PHE A 192 -4.43 12.60 2.05
CA PHE A 192 -5.42 13.65 2.23
C PHE A 192 -5.42 14.62 1.05
N GLN A 193 -6.32 15.58 1.06
CA GLN A 193 -6.54 16.61 0.07
C GLN A 193 -6.52 17.95 0.80
N ALA A 194 -5.98 18.95 0.11
CA ALA A 194 -5.98 20.32 0.58
C ALA A 194 -6.19 21.26 -0.61
N SER A 195 -6.97 22.33 -0.38
CA SER A 195 -7.19 23.36 -1.40
C SER A 195 -5.97 24.27 -1.53
N ASP A 196 -5.35 24.63 -0.40
CA ASP A 196 -4.04 25.26 -0.39
C ASP A 196 -2.97 24.16 -0.31
N THR A 197 -2.02 24.16 -1.23
CA THR A 197 -0.95 23.16 -1.29
C THR A 197 0.00 23.25 -0.09
N ARG A 198 0.03 24.36 0.65
CA ARG A 198 0.79 24.52 1.91
C ARG A 198 0.19 23.73 3.06
N ASP A 199 -1.14 23.53 3.06
CA ASP A 199 -1.86 22.81 4.11
C ASP A 199 -1.47 21.34 4.20
N LYS A 200 -0.87 20.78 3.13
CA LYS A 200 -0.26 19.46 3.18
C LYS A 200 0.81 19.34 4.25
N ILE A 201 1.51 20.44 4.52
CA ILE A 201 2.54 20.52 5.55
C ILE A 201 1.92 21.11 6.82
N TYR A 202 1.20 22.23 6.71
CA TYR A 202 0.67 22.93 7.89
C TYR A 202 -0.32 22.11 8.72
N ALA A 203 -1.15 21.28 8.09
CA ALA A 203 -2.05 20.40 8.81
C ALA A 203 -1.33 19.24 9.54
N PHE A 204 -0.03 19.04 9.34
CA PHE A 204 0.70 17.91 9.94
C PHE A 204 1.82 18.36 10.86
N VAL A 205 2.49 19.47 10.56
CA VAL A 205 3.54 20.06 11.43
C VAL A 205 3.02 20.47 12.82
N GLY A 206 1.74 20.86 12.94
CA GLY A 206 1.12 21.14 14.25
C GLY A 206 0.94 19.90 15.14
N LEU A 207 1.08 18.70 14.56
CA LEU A 207 1.08 17.41 15.26
C LEU A 207 2.49 16.88 15.48
N ALA A 208 3.51 17.55 14.92
CA ALA A 208 4.89 17.15 15.00
C ALA A 208 5.54 17.56 16.35
N ARG A 209 6.77 17.12 16.58
CA ARG A 209 7.57 17.57 17.73
C ARG A 209 7.83 19.09 17.67
N ASP A 210 7.86 19.75 18.82
CA ASP A 210 8.05 21.20 18.87
C ASP A 210 9.43 21.66 18.40
N ASP A 211 10.44 20.78 18.41
CA ASP A 211 11.81 21.10 18.00
C ASP A 211 11.95 21.39 16.50
N TYR A 212 10.98 20.94 15.68
CA TYR A 212 10.89 21.37 14.29
C TYR A 212 10.72 22.89 14.17
N GLY A 213 10.11 23.58 15.14
CA GLY A 213 10.00 25.04 15.16
C GLY A 213 9.25 25.65 13.97
N PHE A 214 8.36 24.88 13.33
CA PHE A 214 7.62 25.31 12.15
C PHE A 214 6.52 26.30 12.55
N LYS A 215 6.43 27.43 11.85
CA LYS A 215 5.37 28.42 12.07
C LYS A 215 4.60 28.63 10.77
N PRO A 216 3.32 28.23 10.70
CA PRO A 216 2.51 28.45 9.51
C PRO A 216 2.42 29.93 9.13
N SER A 217 2.69 30.23 7.86
CA SER A 217 2.57 31.57 7.29
C SER A 217 1.89 31.48 5.93
N TYR A 218 0.77 32.15 5.76
CA TYR A 218 0.03 32.21 4.49
C TYR A 218 0.32 33.49 3.70
N SER A 219 1.39 34.21 4.05
CA SER A 219 1.81 35.41 3.30
C SER A 219 2.10 35.06 1.84
N ASP A 220 1.86 36.01 0.93
CA ASP A 220 2.04 35.79 -0.52
C ASP A 220 3.50 35.53 -0.88
N GLU A 221 4.44 36.02 -0.06
CA GLU A 221 5.88 35.77 -0.19
C GLU A 221 6.30 34.37 0.24
N ASN A 222 5.43 33.61 0.93
CA ASN A 222 5.73 32.27 1.41
C ASN A 222 4.98 31.22 0.57
N THR A 223 5.65 30.77 -0.47
CA THR A 223 5.13 29.86 -1.49
C THR A 223 5.09 28.41 -0.99
N ALA A 224 4.28 27.58 -1.65
CA ALA A 224 4.24 26.14 -1.36
C ALA A 224 5.59 25.44 -1.55
N VAL A 225 6.40 25.90 -2.52
CA VAL A 225 7.75 25.39 -2.78
C VAL A 225 8.68 25.66 -1.60
N GLU A 226 8.61 26.86 -1.02
CA GLU A 226 9.40 27.22 0.17
C GLU A 226 8.94 26.43 1.38
N VAL A 227 7.64 26.27 1.58
CA VAL A 227 7.08 25.48 2.69
C VAL A 227 7.53 24.01 2.63
N HIS A 228 7.52 23.39 1.44
CA HIS A 228 8.00 22.02 1.26
C HIS A 228 9.51 21.94 1.45
N SER A 229 10.27 22.88 0.86
CA SER A 229 11.73 22.91 1.00
C SER A 229 12.16 23.09 2.45
N ASP A 230 11.45 23.94 3.21
CA ASP A 230 11.70 24.18 4.62
C ASP A 230 11.38 22.94 5.48
N ALA A 231 10.29 22.23 5.18
CA ALA A 231 9.96 20.97 5.84
C ALA A 231 11.04 19.90 5.60
N ALA A 232 11.47 19.71 4.35
CA ALA A 232 12.53 18.77 4.00
C ALA A 232 13.86 19.12 4.69
N ARG A 233 14.24 20.41 4.66
CA ARG A 233 15.44 20.93 5.32
C ARG A 233 15.42 20.62 6.83
N ARG A 234 14.30 20.86 7.51
CA ARG A 234 14.17 20.61 8.96
C ARG A 234 14.25 19.12 9.30
N ILE A 235 13.69 18.23 8.48
CA ILE A 235 13.87 16.78 8.67
C ILE A 235 15.35 16.40 8.60
N VAL A 236 16.09 16.91 7.60
CA VAL A 236 17.53 16.63 7.47
C VAL A 236 18.34 17.21 8.64
N GLU A 237 18.03 18.43 9.07
CA GLU A 237 18.78 19.12 10.12
C GLU A 237 18.51 18.56 11.52
N ILE A 238 17.25 18.23 11.81
CA ILE A 238 16.78 17.87 13.16
C ILE A 238 16.78 16.35 13.34
N ASP A 239 16.20 15.61 12.39
CA ASP A 239 16.14 14.14 12.48
C ASP A 239 17.41 13.46 11.98
N ARG A 240 18.33 14.23 11.35
CA ARG A 240 19.59 13.75 10.78
C ARG A 240 19.40 12.61 9.77
N ASP A 241 18.26 12.63 9.06
CA ASP A 241 17.85 11.58 8.15
C ASP A 241 17.64 12.09 6.73
N LEU A 242 18.74 12.14 5.98
CA LEU A 242 18.72 12.44 4.55
C LEU A 242 18.11 11.29 3.73
N ASN A 243 18.25 10.05 4.19
CA ASN A 243 17.80 8.87 3.45
C ASN A 243 16.30 8.88 3.25
N TYR A 244 15.54 9.18 4.30
CA TYR A 244 14.08 9.34 4.20
C TYR A 244 13.70 10.40 3.15
N VAL A 245 14.32 11.58 3.22
CA VAL A 245 13.99 12.71 2.33
C VAL A 245 14.29 12.36 0.88
N LEU A 246 15.40 11.67 0.61
CA LEU A 246 15.73 11.21 -0.74
C LEU A 246 14.75 10.13 -1.22
N GLU A 247 14.43 9.13 -0.39
CA GLU A 247 13.45 8.07 -0.72
C GLU A 247 12.11 8.69 -1.15
N GLN A 248 11.62 9.66 -0.39
CA GLN A 248 10.34 10.32 -0.66
C GLN A 248 10.39 11.29 -1.85
N SER A 249 11.57 11.80 -2.22
CA SER A 249 11.77 12.74 -3.33
C SER A 249 11.69 12.12 -4.71
N PHE A 250 11.90 10.80 -4.80
CA PHE A 250 11.73 10.04 -6.04
C PHE A 250 10.27 9.61 -6.27
N VAL A 251 9.45 9.57 -5.21
CA VAL A 251 8.04 9.18 -5.29
C VAL A 251 7.18 10.40 -5.61
N GLY A 252 6.54 10.39 -6.80
CA GLY A 252 5.44 11.29 -7.14
C GLY A 252 5.84 12.77 -7.22
N ARG A 253 6.47 13.20 -8.32
CA ARG A 253 6.78 14.61 -8.63
C ARG A 253 5.86 15.17 -9.72
N ARG A 254 4.54 15.15 -9.50
CA ARG A 254 3.54 15.56 -10.50
C ARG A 254 3.06 17.00 -10.30
N ASP A 255 2.80 17.42 -9.06
CA ASP A 255 2.13 18.69 -8.77
C ASP A 255 3.12 19.85 -8.64
N LEU A 256 3.92 19.86 -7.58
CA LEU A 256 4.97 20.86 -7.33
C LEU A 256 6.35 20.39 -7.81
N GLY A 257 6.47 19.10 -8.17
CA GLY A 257 7.74 18.42 -8.42
C GLY A 257 8.74 19.11 -9.35
N LEU A 258 8.27 19.87 -10.36
CA LEU A 258 9.11 20.64 -11.30
C LEU A 258 9.68 21.92 -10.69
N PHE A 259 9.02 22.49 -9.67
CA PHE A 259 9.44 23.72 -9.00
C PHE A 259 10.22 23.44 -7.71
N LEU A 260 10.13 22.22 -7.19
CA LEU A 260 10.87 21.78 -6.01
C LEU A 260 12.31 21.38 -6.36
N PRO A 261 13.31 21.69 -5.51
CA PRO A 261 14.64 21.11 -5.64
C PRO A 261 14.58 19.59 -5.73
N SER A 262 15.50 18.96 -6.46
CA SER A 262 15.48 17.52 -6.78
C SER A 262 15.56 16.58 -5.56
N TRP A 263 15.94 17.12 -4.40
CA TRP A 263 16.01 16.39 -3.13
C TRP A 263 14.85 16.71 -2.17
N VAL A 264 13.90 17.58 -2.56
CA VAL A 264 12.73 17.93 -1.74
C VAL A 264 11.51 17.12 -2.18
N PRO A 265 10.87 16.33 -1.31
CA PRO A 265 9.67 15.57 -1.66
C PRO A 265 8.52 16.47 -2.04
N ASP A 266 7.75 16.02 -3.03
CA ASP A 266 6.42 16.56 -3.28
C ASP A 266 5.43 15.77 -2.42
N TRP A 267 4.91 16.41 -1.37
CA TRP A 267 3.93 15.80 -0.47
C TRP A 267 2.48 16.03 -0.92
N ASN A 268 2.25 16.82 -1.98
CA ASN A 268 0.91 16.96 -2.58
C ASN A 268 0.54 15.75 -3.44
N CYS A 269 1.55 15.12 -4.04
CA CYS A 269 1.32 13.92 -4.83
C CYS A 269 0.90 12.74 -3.95
N THR A 270 -0.09 11.99 -4.44
CA THR A 270 -0.40 10.66 -3.91
C THR A 270 0.83 9.76 -4.02
N GLU A 271 0.95 8.79 -3.12
CA GLU A 271 1.91 7.70 -3.33
C GLU A 271 1.45 6.88 -4.54
N ASP A 272 1.69 7.39 -5.75
CA ASP A 272 1.45 6.67 -6.98
C ASP A 272 2.54 5.62 -7.12
N ARG A 273 2.33 4.53 -6.36
CA ARG A 273 2.97 3.25 -6.66
C ARG A 273 2.56 2.74 -8.02
N ASP A 274 1.61 3.34 -8.71
CA ASP A 274 1.21 3.00 -10.08
C ASP A 274 2.37 3.10 -11.07
N ILE A 275 3.30 4.06 -10.94
CA ILE A 275 4.51 4.09 -11.79
C ILE A 275 5.43 2.91 -11.46
N LEU A 276 5.51 2.51 -10.18
CA LEU A 276 6.27 1.32 -9.75
C LEU A 276 5.58 0.02 -10.19
N LEU A 277 4.24 -0.02 -10.20
CA LEU A 277 3.41 -1.13 -10.67
C LEU A 277 3.43 -1.23 -12.20
N GLU A 278 3.45 -0.11 -12.93
CA GLU A 278 3.67 -0.07 -14.38
C GLU A 278 5.08 -0.59 -14.74
N LEU A 279 6.10 -0.23 -13.95
CA LEU A 279 7.45 -0.80 -14.06
C LEU A 279 7.49 -2.30 -13.70
N GLN A 280 6.66 -2.77 -12.76
CA GLN A 280 6.50 -4.19 -12.41
C GLN A 280 5.71 -4.97 -13.48
N ASN A 281 4.65 -4.40 -14.05
CA ASN A 281 3.82 -5.02 -15.07
C ASN A 281 4.58 -5.20 -16.40
N LEU A 282 5.55 -4.32 -16.69
CA LEU A 282 6.50 -4.52 -17.79
C LEU A 282 7.41 -5.76 -17.60
N THR A 283 7.52 -6.28 -16.37
CA THR A 283 8.29 -7.50 -16.03
C THR A 283 7.46 -8.78 -16.02
N ASP A 284 6.13 -8.70 -16.07
CA ASP A 284 5.23 -9.86 -15.92
C ASP A 284 4.78 -10.50 -17.26
N GLU A 285 5.00 -9.86 -18.42
CA GLU A 285 4.63 -10.48 -19.72
C GLU A 285 5.47 -11.72 -20.10
N ASP A 286 6.50 -12.09 -19.32
CA ASP A 286 7.35 -13.26 -19.55
C ASP A 286 7.37 -14.23 -18.34
N ARG A 287 6.20 -14.56 -17.77
CA ARG A 287 6.09 -15.56 -16.68
C ARG A 287 5.18 -16.74 -17.04
N GLU A 288 5.76 -17.75 -17.70
CA GLU A 288 5.50 -19.13 -17.30
C GLU A 288 6.57 -19.54 -16.26
N SER A 289 6.11 -19.99 -15.09
CA SER A 289 6.85 -20.54 -13.95
C SER A 289 7.23 -19.57 -12.79
N ASN A 290 6.36 -19.64 -11.76
CA ASN A 290 6.58 -19.58 -10.32
C ASN A 290 7.51 -18.51 -9.69
N ALA A 291 6.83 -17.64 -8.92
CA ALA A 291 7.25 -16.59 -8.00
C ALA A 291 8.58 -16.77 -7.23
N PRO A 292 9.18 -15.63 -6.81
CA PRO A 292 9.06 -15.30 -5.38
C PRO A 292 8.92 -13.79 -5.11
N LEU A 293 7.69 -13.33 -4.83
CA LEU A 293 7.46 -12.09 -4.06
C LEU A 293 6.62 -12.30 -2.79
N ALA A 294 6.33 -13.55 -2.44
CA ALA A 294 5.68 -13.90 -1.18
C ALA A 294 6.54 -13.62 0.08
N LEU A 295 7.76 -13.12 -0.06
CA LEU A 295 8.70 -12.91 1.06
C LEU A 295 8.70 -11.49 1.64
N LEU A 296 7.98 -10.53 1.06
CA LEU A 296 7.86 -9.17 1.64
C LEU A 296 6.68 -9.01 2.60
N ALA A 297 5.79 -10.01 2.70
CA ALA A 297 4.62 -9.97 3.60
C ALA A 297 4.86 -10.63 4.97
N TYR A 298 6.00 -11.30 5.20
CA TYR A 298 6.35 -11.90 6.49
C TYR A 298 7.76 -11.51 6.89
N TRP A 299 7.91 -10.41 7.62
CA TRP A 299 9.07 -10.21 8.48
C TRP A 299 8.65 -10.55 9.91
N PRO A 300 9.03 -11.71 10.47
CA PRO A 300 8.80 -11.97 11.87
C PRO A 300 9.68 -11.03 12.69
N THR A 301 9.06 -10.07 13.38
CA THR A 301 9.71 -9.37 14.48
C THR A 301 10.05 -10.36 15.59
N LYS A 302 11.36 -10.46 15.87
CA LYS A 302 11.99 -11.16 17.01
C LYS A 302 11.91 -12.69 16.97
N SER A 303 12.92 -13.33 16.37
CA SER A 303 13.49 -14.55 16.93
C SER A 303 14.95 -14.25 17.34
N GLN A 304 15.32 -14.69 18.55
CA GLN A 304 16.73 -14.72 18.95
C GLN A 304 17.40 -15.82 18.12
N ASP A 305 18.20 -15.43 17.13
CA ASP A 305 18.90 -16.36 16.26
C ASP A 305 20.24 -16.79 16.93
N PRO A 306 20.51 -18.10 17.14
CA PRO A 306 21.73 -18.61 17.77
C PRO A 306 23.02 -18.30 16.99
N PHE A 307 22.94 -17.72 15.79
CA PHE A 307 24.09 -17.38 14.96
C PHE A 307 24.86 -16.12 15.43
N TYR A 308 24.31 -15.32 16.35
CA TYR A 308 24.95 -14.07 16.77
C TYR A 308 26.25 -14.24 17.58
N GLU A 309 26.50 -15.40 18.20
CA GLU A 309 27.73 -15.61 18.98
C GLU A 309 28.93 -16.08 18.15
N ALA A 310 28.74 -16.52 16.91
CA ALA A 310 29.82 -17.09 16.08
C ALA A 310 30.57 -16.07 15.20
N ILE A 311 30.12 -14.80 15.15
CA ILE A 311 30.55 -13.80 14.14
C ILE A 311 31.46 -12.72 14.76
N LYS A 312 32.38 -13.11 15.65
CA LYS A 312 33.32 -12.15 16.23
C LYS A 312 34.68 -12.04 15.53
N ASP A 313 34.98 -12.84 14.51
CA ASP A 313 36.35 -12.85 13.96
C ASP A 313 36.53 -13.20 12.47
N ARG A 314 35.48 -13.13 11.65
CA ARG A 314 35.60 -13.25 10.19
C ARG A 314 34.72 -12.21 9.53
N GLY A 315 35.32 -11.32 8.73
CA GLY A 315 34.59 -10.30 7.97
C GLY A 315 33.37 -10.91 7.28
N LEU A 316 32.21 -10.30 7.49
CA LEU A 316 30.95 -10.71 6.89
C LEU A 316 31.00 -10.41 5.40
N SER A 317 30.69 -11.41 4.57
CA SER A 317 30.50 -11.21 3.13
C SER A 317 29.09 -11.68 2.76
N LEU A 318 28.36 -10.85 2.02
CA LEU A 318 27.00 -11.11 1.62
C LEU A 318 26.99 -11.78 0.25
N ARG A 319 26.53 -13.03 0.18
CA ARG A 319 26.36 -13.73 -1.10
C ARG A 319 25.07 -13.29 -1.76
N VAL A 320 25.18 -12.65 -2.92
CA VAL A 320 24.05 -12.20 -3.73
C VAL A 320 24.07 -12.87 -5.09
N THR A 321 22.91 -12.99 -5.73
CA THR A 321 22.81 -13.37 -7.15
C THR A 321 22.41 -12.16 -7.95
N GLY A 322 22.85 -12.04 -9.19
CA GLY A 322 22.49 -10.91 -10.05
C GLY A 322 22.86 -11.15 -11.51
N ARG A 323 22.45 -10.23 -12.37
CA ARG A 323 22.81 -10.22 -13.79
C ARG A 323 23.72 -9.04 -14.08
N TYR A 324 24.81 -9.32 -14.76
CA TYR A 324 25.68 -8.29 -15.30
C TYR A 324 24.96 -7.57 -16.46
N VAL A 325 25.06 -6.24 -16.48
CA VAL A 325 24.43 -5.38 -17.48
C VAL A 325 25.48 -4.81 -18.42
N VAL A 326 26.43 -4.03 -17.88
CA VAL A 326 27.46 -3.36 -18.67
C VAL A 326 28.59 -2.83 -17.78
N THR A 327 29.81 -2.79 -18.29
CA THR A 327 30.95 -2.14 -17.64
C THR A 327 31.02 -0.67 -18.01
N LEU A 328 31.26 0.20 -17.03
CA LEU A 328 31.41 1.63 -17.25
C LEU A 328 32.61 1.93 -18.18
N PRO A 329 32.40 2.71 -19.26
CA PRO A 329 33.45 3.09 -20.20
C PRO A 329 34.50 4.00 -19.55
N ARG A 330 35.62 4.18 -20.25
CA ARG A 330 36.72 5.05 -19.79
C ARG A 330 36.38 6.53 -19.85
N GLU A 331 35.54 6.91 -20.81
CA GLU A 331 35.12 8.28 -21.02
C GLU A 331 33.85 8.53 -20.20
N SER A 332 33.88 9.61 -19.42
CA SER A 332 32.73 10.10 -18.67
C SER A 332 32.66 11.62 -18.84
N CYS A 333 31.44 12.14 -18.71
CA CYS A 333 31.17 13.57 -18.72
C CYS A 333 30.62 13.95 -17.35
N GLU A 334 31.34 14.81 -16.63
CA GLU A 334 30.85 15.35 -15.36
C GLU A 334 29.67 16.27 -15.63
N ILE A 335 28.51 15.95 -15.05
CA ILE A 335 27.31 16.78 -15.12
C ILE A 335 27.29 17.75 -13.93
N SER A 336 27.70 17.26 -12.75
CA SER A 336 27.79 18.04 -11.51
C SER A 336 28.80 17.38 -10.55
N PRO A 337 29.19 18.04 -9.44
CA PRO A 337 30.21 17.52 -8.52
C PRO A 337 29.95 16.10 -7.99
N ASN A 338 28.68 15.67 -7.96
CA ASN A 338 28.26 14.38 -7.45
C ASN A 338 27.69 13.44 -8.53
N LEU A 339 27.64 13.86 -9.80
CA LEU A 339 26.98 13.11 -10.86
C LEU A 339 27.77 13.12 -12.16
N GLN A 340 27.99 11.95 -12.72
CA GLN A 340 28.70 11.75 -13.97
C GLN A 340 27.86 10.92 -14.95
N ARG A 341 28.02 11.22 -16.24
CA ARG A 341 27.39 10.53 -17.35
C ARG A 341 28.41 9.68 -18.08
N PHE A 342 28.04 8.44 -18.37
CA PHE A 342 28.79 7.54 -19.22
C PHE A 342 27.95 7.19 -20.43
N GLU A 343 28.60 7.08 -21.59
CA GLU A 343 27.93 6.64 -22.82
C GLU A 343 28.64 5.39 -23.32
N THR A 344 27.91 4.28 -23.39
CA THR A 344 28.47 3.00 -23.81
C THR A 344 28.52 2.94 -25.33
N LYS A 345 29.41 2.10 -25.89
CA LYS A 345 29.46 1.85 -27.34
C LYS A 345 28.16 1.23 -27.89
N SER A 346 27.32 0.66 -27.01
CA SER A 346 26.01 0.13 -27.35
C SER A 346 24.90 1.19 -27.36
N GLY A 347 25.22 2.46 -27.10
CA GLY A 347 24.27 3.57 -27.07
C GLY A 347 23.51 3.72 -25.75
N LEU A 348 23.94 3.03 -24.68
CA LEU A 348 23.35 3.23 -23.35
C LEU A 348 23.92 4.49 -22.71
N VAL A 349 23.04 5.28 -22.11
CA VAL A 349 23.43 6.46 -21.33
C VAL A 349 23.27 6.15 -19.85
N ILE A 350 24.36 6.18 -19.09
CA ILE A 350 24.39 5.79 -17.68
C ILE A 350 24.69 7.03 -16.84
N TYR A 351 23.85 7.28 -15.84
CA TYR A 351 24.07 8.30 -14.82
C TYR A 351 24.49 7.62 -13.53
N ALA A 352 25.66 7.98 -13.02
CA ALA A 352 26.23 7.37 -11.82
C ALA A 352 26.83 8.45 -10.90
N PRO A 353 26.94 8.18 -9.59
CA PRO A 353 27.64 9.04 -8.66
C PRO A 353 29.10 9.30 -9.10
N SER A 354 29.69 10.43 -8.71
CA SER A 354 31.09 10.75 -9.02
C SER A 354 32.11 9.78 -8.38
N THR A 355 31.66 8.89 -7.50
CA THR A 355 32.46 7.79 -6.93
C THR A 355 32.59 6.58 -7.87
N ALA A 356 31.77 6.52 -8.92
CA ALA A 356 31.83 5.48 -9.95
C ALA A 356 33.06 5.68 -10.84
N ARG A 357 33.77 4.60 -11.11
CA ARG A 357 35.03 4.62 -11.86
C ARG A 357 34.87 3.90 -13.19
N PRO A 358 35.68 4.28 -14.20
CA PRO A 358 35.89 3.43 -15.36
C PRO A 358 36.20 1.99 -14.94
N LYS A 359 35.57 1.03 -15.61
CA LYS A 359 35.62 -0.41 -15.33
C LYS A 359 34.75 -0.92 -14.17
N ASP A 360 34.08 -0.06 -13.40
CA ASP A 360 33.05 -0.56 -12.48
C ASP A 360 31.93 -1.23 -13.30
N GLU A 361 31.37 -2.31 -12.78
CA GLU A 361 30.37 -3.13 -13.46
C GLU A 361 28.96 -2.77 -13.00
N ILE A 362 28.03 -2.60 -13.92
CA ILE A 362 26.62 -2.38 -13.60
C ILE A 362 25.92 -3.73 -13.50
N TRP A 363 25.24 -3.96 -12.39
CA TRP A 363 24.55 -5.20 -12.06
C TRP A 363 23.09 -4.94 -11.69
N LEU A 364 22.23 -5.88 -12.05
CA LEU A 364 20.89 -6.05 -11.50
C LEU A 364 20.94 -7.19 -10.48
N LEU A 365 20.93 -6.86 -9.19
CA LEU A 365 20.95 -7.87 -8.13
C LEU A 365 19.55 -8.43 -7.88
N SER A 366 19.44 -9.74 -7.67
CA SER A 366 18.20 -10.41 -7.31
C SER A 366 17.66 -9.86 -5.99
N GLY A 367 16.43 -9.37 -6.01
CA GLY A 367 15.80 -8.70 -4.86
C GLY A 367 16.19 -7.23 -4.69
N CYS A 368 17.02 -6.68 -5.58
CA CYS A 368 17.30 -5.25 -5.63
C CYS A 368 16.50 -4.63 -6.78
N GLU A 369 15.70 -3.62 -6.47
CA GLU A 369 14.83 -2.91 -7.43
C GLU A 369 15.61 -1.92 -8.31
N TRP A 370 16.89 -1.68 -8.00
CA TRP A 370 17.73 -0.69 -8.66
C TRP A 370 18.97 -1.33 -9.27
N LEU A 371 19.45 -0.72 -10.37
CA LEU A 371 20.77 -1.05 -10.91
C LEU A 371 21.85 -0.47 -10.01
N VAL A 372 22.89 -1.26 -9.79
CA VAL A 372 23.99 -0.92 -8.90
C VAL A 372 25.29 -1.00 -9.66
N PHE A 373 26.25 -0.14 -9.35
CA PHE A 373 27.61 -0.35 -9.80
C PHE A 373 28.41 -1.07 -8.72
N LEU A 374 29.09 -2.13 -9.14
CA LEU A 374 29.93 -2.97 -8.32
C LEU A 374 31.38 -2.85 -8.81
N ARG A 375 32.30 -2.78 -7.86
CA ARG A 375 33.73 -2.78 -8.16
C ARG A 375 34.29 -4.17 -7.94
N ASP A 376 34.83 -4.76 -9.00
CA ASP A 376 35.49 -6.07 -8.91
C ASP A 376 36.80 -5.96 -8.11
N GLU A 377 36.89 -6.69 -7.01
CA GLU A 377 38.08 -6.83 -6.16
C GLU A 377 38.78 -8.18 -6.39
N GLY A 378 38.31 -8.96 -7.37
CA GLY A 378 38.83 -10.26 -7.78
C GLY A 378 38.23 -11.44 -7.00
N LYS A 379 38.32 -12.64 -7.59
CA LYS A 379 37.80 -13.91 -7.02
C LYS A 379 36.29 -13.86 -6.70
N ASP A 380 35.50 -13.29 -7.61
CA ASP A 380 34.04 -13.10 -7.47
C ASP A 380 33.62 -12.27 -6.24
N LYS A 381 34.54 -11.43 -5.73
CA LYS A 381 34.28 -10.48 -4.64
C LYS A 381 34.13 -9.08 -5.19
N TYR A 382 33.10 -8.39 -4.74
CA TYR A 382 32.72 -7.09 -5.23
C TYR A 382 32.48 -6.12 -4.08
N CYS A 383 32.97 -4.89 -4.22
CA CYS A 383 32.57 -3.78 -3.35
C CYS A 383 31.32 -3.12 -3.93
N PHE A 384 30.31 -2.91 -3.10
CA PHE A 384 29.14 -2.13 -3.48
C PHE A 384 29.51 -0.65 -3.62
N GLY A 385 29.27 -0.08 -4.80
CA GLY A 385 29.64 1.31 -5.09
C GLY A 385 28.48 2.31 -4.96
N GLY A 386 27.26 1.90 -5.31
CA GLY A 386 26.08 2.75 -5.26
C GLY A 386 25.07 2.42 -6.36
N PHE A 387 23.99 3.20 -6.42
CA PHE A 387 22.93 3.05 -7.41
C PHE A 387 23.22 3.84 -8.68
N VAL A 388 22.72 3.34 -9.82
CA VAL A 388 22.86 3.99 -11.12
C VAL A 388 21.53 4.02 -11.88
N VAL A 389 21.39 5.00 -12.78
CA VAL A 389 20.25 5.07 -13.71
C VAL A 389 20.77 4.81 -15.12
N VAL A 390 20.15 3.88 -15.84
CA VAL A 390 20.54 3.52 -17.21
C VAL A 390 19.38 3.81 -18.16
N HIS A 391 19.64 4.65 -19.16
CA HIS A 391 18.73 4.96 -20.26
C HIS A 391 19.11 4.19 -21.53
N GLY A 392 18.10 3.74 -22.27
CA GLY A 392 18.27 3.00 -23.53
C GLY A 392 18.39 1.47 -23.36
N LEU A 393 18.15 0.94 -22.16
CA LEU A 393 18.22 -0.50 -21.90
C LEU A 393 17.02 -1.22 -22.55
N GLY A 394 17.26 -1.95 -23.64
CA GLY A 394 16.25 -2.81 -24.28
C GLY A 394 16.25 -4.23 -23.71
N LYS A 395 15.12 -4.96 -23.83
CA LYS A 395 14.97 -6.36 -23.37
C LYS A 395 16.05 -7.33 -23.90
N SER A 396 16.70 -7.02 -25.02
CA SER A 396 17.70 -7.87 -25.68
C SER A 396 19.15 -7.67 -25.21
N SER A 397 19.41 -6.69 -24.34
CA SER A 397 20.78 -6.23 -24.00
C SER A 397 21.38 -6.88 -22.74
N LEU A 398 20.60 -7.68 -22.00
CA LEU A 398 21.02 -8.32 -20.75
C LEU A 398 21.63 -9.70 -21.02
N GLU A 399 22.74 -10.02 -20.34
CA GLU A 399 23.28 -11.39 -20.37
C GLU A 399 22.23 -12.38 -19.84
N LYS A 400 22.07 -13.52 -20.55
CA LYS A 400 21.00 -14.50 -20.28
C LYS A 400 21.18 -15.30 -18.98
N GLY A 401 22.29 -15.15 -18.25
CA GLY A 401 22.62 -15.94 -17.06
C GLY A 401 22.76 -15.09 -15.79
N ALA A 402 22.06 -15.46 -14.72
CA ALA A 402 22.32 -14.91 -13.39
C ALA A 402 23.58 -15.56 -12.78
N ARG A 403 24.45 -14.76 -12.15
CA ARG A 403 25.69 -15.20 -11.50
C ARG A 403 25.61 -14.91 -10.00
N ALA A 404 26.21 -15.78 -9.19
CA ALA A 404 26.38 -15.56 -7.76
C ALA A 404 27.71 -14.86 -7.51
N ILE A 405 27.68 -13.80 -6.70
CA ILE A 405 28.85 -12.99 -6.33
C ILE A 405 28.84 -12.70 -4.82
N PHE A 406 29.99 -12.32 -4.27
CA PHE A 406 30.11 -11.96 -2.87
C PHE A 406 30.33 -10.45 -2.72
N LEU A 407 29.41 -9.77 -2.05
CA LEU A 407 29.61 -8.40 -1.62
C LEU A 407 30.44 -8.40 -0.33
N ILE A 408 31.54 -7.66 -0.33
CA ILE A 408 32.50 -7.60 0.79
C ILE A 408 32.55 -6.21 1.43
#